data_AF-A0A4Y3UJF9-F1
#
_entry.id   AF-A0A4Y3UJF9-F1
#
_cell.length_a   1.000
_cell.length_b   1.000
_cell.length_c   1.000
_cell.angle_alpha   90.00
_cell.angle_beta   90.00
_cell.angle_gamma   90.00
#
_symmetry.space_group_name_H-M   'P 1'
#
loop_
_entity.id
_entity.type
_entity.pdbx_description
1 polymer ?
#
loop_
_entity_poly.entity_id
_entity_poly.type
_entity_poly.pdbx_seq_one_letter_code
_entity_poly.pdbx_strand_id
1 'polypeptide(L)'
;MLHEDTETLRAAVAADRIDEAAITAATNDEARELNALIRENRVRAGLVDDARTVEGSDGLSIGRGDLIQTRRNDSEAGVTNRQTWIVQQVGRDGDLWVRDTASDRKQQRTVRLPVEYVAEHAHLAYAATAYGVQGLTAPESHTILSDALSAAGVYVGLTRGRETNRLHVVAADLGDAREQFTASLERDRADRGLVEATQRAQVAVSGLTDDGPVQEVNAERARLSKQIEKAERLAARWEQAAAAFTDLAKRHKAEEDEQTTILATVENEAQRVRAEVFGPLVVQAADDGTAVVTAQSRLWQASRAKDAARGFRKRSAARALYAATRERETVEMTARRRWGSIPAAATSVEPWAESVTSREADAHPRVIEQRQLVDAARKAQRELTAQHMEERRRLIHDVFGDLRLGNPREYAATWRQHAERRTPHPRHHRGPARH
;
A
#
# COMPACT_ATOMS: atom_id res chain seq x y z
N MET A 1 37.89 17.57 -27.45
CA MET A 1 37.51 18.98 -27.74
C MET A 1 38.09 19.84 -26.65
N LEU A 2 38.78 20.92 -27.03
CA LEU A 2 39.36 21.88 -26.11
C LEU A 2 38.39 23.04 -25.91
N HIS A 3 38.33 23.57 -24.70
CA HIS A 3 37.50 24.71 -24.32
C HIS A 3 38.34 25.67 -23.49
N GLU A 4 38.08 26.98 -23.65
CA GLU A 4 38.80 28.03 -22.93
C GLU A 4 38.46 28.02 -21.43
N ASP A 5 37.22 27.70 -21.09
CA ASP A 5 36.73 27.61 -19.72
C ASP A 5 35.58 26.58 -19.57
N THR A 6 35.18 26.34 -18.33
CA THR A 6 34.12 25.39 -17.97
C THR A 6 32.74 25.81 -18.48
N GLU A 7 32.46 27.11 -18.60
CA GLU A 7 31.16 27.62 -19.05
C GLU A 7 30.97 27.34 -20.55
N THR A 8 31.99 27.69 -21.35
CA THR A 8 32.08 27.41 -22.78
C THR A 8 31.98 25.91 -23.06
N LEU A 9 32.66 25.09 -22.25
CA LEU A 9 32.57 23.63 -22.34
C LEU A 9 31.13 23.14 -22.17
N ARG A 10 30.45 23.58 -21.10
CA ARG A 10 29.08 23.15 -20.79
C ARG A 10 28.09 23.62 -21.84
N ALA A 11 28.24 24.85 -22.34
CA ALA A 11 27.44 25.37 -23.43
C ALA A 11 27.62 24.55 -24.72
N ALA A 12 28.86 24.18 -25.06
CA ALA A 12 29.14 23.34 -26.22
C ALA A 12 28.54 21.94 -26.10
N VAL A 13 28.64 21.30 -24.93
CA VAL A 13 28.00 20.00 -24.67
C VAL A 13 26.47 20.12 -24.75
N ALA A 14 25.90 21.19 -24.19
CA ALA A 14 24.46 21.40 -24.16
C ALA A 14 23.85 21.77 -25.53
N ALA A 15 24.66 22.27 -26.47
CA ALA A 15 24.24 22.65 -27.82
C ALA A 15 24.30 21.49 -28.84
N ASP A 16 24.99 20.40 -28.51
CA ASP A 16 25.12 19.25 -29.41
C ASP A 16 23.81 18.45 -29.50
N ARG A 17 23.70 17.53 -30.48
CA ARG A 17 22.51 16.70 -30.64
C ARG A 17 22.50 15.57 -29.61
N ILE A 18 21.97 15.86 -28.43
CA ILE A 18 21.98 14.96 -27.26
C ILE A 18 20.95 13.83 -27.36
N ASP A 19 20.06 13.86 -28.36
CA ASP A 19 19.13 12.78 -28.60
C ASP A 19 19.93 11.49 -28.87
N GLU A 20 19.94 10.59 -27.88
CA GLU A 20 20.70 9.33 -27.86
C GLU A 20 22.21 9.48 -27.56
N ALA A 21 22.66 10.57 -26.92
CA ALA A 21 24.05 10.67 -26.45
C ALA A 21 24.19 10.34 -24.95
N ALA A 22 25.29 9.70 -24.58
CA ALA A 22 25.64 9.46 -23.17
C ALA A 22 26.58 10.55 -22.64
N ILE A 23 26.10 11.43 -21.77
CA ILE A 23 26.91 12.50 -21.18
C ILE A 23 27.37 12.12 -19.78
N THR A 24 28.69 12.15 -19.56
CA THR A 24 29.35 11.75 -18.32
C THR A 24 30.03 12.96 -17.65
N ALA A 25 29.65 13.22 -16.40
CA ALA A 25 30.26 14.22 -15.53
C ALA A 25 30.95 13.57 -14.31
N ALA A 26 31.79 14.31 -13.58
CA ALA A 26 32.51 13.79 -12.43
C ALA A 26 31.63 13.74 -11.18
N THR A 27 30.81 14.78 -10.97
CA THR A 27 30.00 14.93 -9.76
C THR A 27 28.51 15.04 -10.08
N ASN A 28 27.66 14.81 -9.07
CA ASN A 28 26.22 15.00 -9.21
C ASN A 28 25.87 16.48 -9.44
N ASP A 29 26.64 17.41 -8.89
CA ASP A 29 26.43 18.85 -9.09
C ASP A 29 26.75 19.28 -10.52
N GLU A 30 27.86 18.80 -11.08
CA GLU A 30 28.17 19.02 -12.50
C GLU A 30 27.09 18.41 -13.42
N ALA A 31 26.63 17.19 -13.11
CA ALA A 31 25.55 16.55 -13.86
C ALA A 31 24.23 17.34 -13.79
N ARG A 32 23.88 17.86 -12.60
CA ARG A 32 22.71 18.71 -12.40
C ARG A 32 22.81 20.01 -13.20
N GLU A 33 23.96 20.68 -13.18
CA GLU A 33 24.20 21.92 -13.94
C GLU A 33 24.10 21.67 -15.46
N LEU A 34 24.66 20.57 -15.95
CA LEU A 34 24.51 20.16 -17.35
C LEU A 34 23.06 19.83 -17.70
N ASN A 35 22.35 19.09 -16.86
CA ASN A 35 20.94 18.77 -17.07
C ASN A 35 20.09 20.04 -17.21
N ALA A 36 20.34 21.05 -16.37
CA ALA A 36 19.66 22.34 -16.44
C ALA A 36 19.92 23.06 -17.77
N LEU A 37 21.19 23.19 -18.18
CA LEU A 37 21.58 23.85 -19.43
C LEU A 37 21.05 23.13 -20.67
N ILE A 38 21.12 21.80 -20.68
CA ILE A 38 20.60 20.97 -21.77
C ILE A 38 19.10 21.16 -21.89
N ARG A 39 18.37 21.13 -20.77
CA ARG A 39 16.93 21.34 -20.78
C ARG A 39 16.57 22.73 -21.31
N GLU A 40 17.26 23.77 -20.86
CA GLU A 40 17.02 25.14 -21.33
C GLU A 40 17.15 25.25 -22.85
N ASN A 41 18.19 24.64 -23.43
CA ASN A 41 18.39 24.60 -24.87
C ASN A 41 17.25 23.83 -25.59
N ARG A 42 16.78 22.72 -25.02
CA ARG A 42 15.67 21.93 -25.58
C ARG A 42 14.33 22.67 -25.51
N VAL A 43 14.08 23.44 -24.46
CA VAL A 43 12.91 24.34 -24.38
C VAL A 43 12.99 25.40 -25.47
N ARG A 44 14.15 26.05 -25.64
CA ARG A 44 14.37 27.06 -26.70
C ARG A 44 14.19 26.49 -28.11
N ALA A 45 14.56 25.23 -28.32
CA ALA A 45 14.38 24.51 -29.57
C ALA A 45 12.96 23.95 -29.78
N GLY A 46 12.06 24.09 -28.81
CA GLY A 46 10.69 23.55 -28.88
C GLY A 46 10.60 22.03 -28.75
N LEU A 47 11.68 21.37 -28.32
CA LEU A 47 11.72 19.92 -28.09
C LEU A 47 11.16 19.53 -26.71
N VAL A 48 11.16 20.47 -25.77
CA VAL A 48 10.55 20.34 -24.44
C VAL A 48 9.51 21.43 -24.27
N ASP A 49 8.33 21.03 -23.81
CA ASP A 49 7.23 21.92 -23.49
C ASP A 49 7.29 22.32 -22.00
N ASP A 50 7.57 23.60 -21.78
CA ASP A 50 7.73 24.21 -20.44
C ASP A 50 6.44 24.88 -19.93
N ALA A 51 5.31 24.73 -20.62
CA ALA A 51 4.05 25.36 -20.21
C ALA A 51 3.48 24.75 -18.91
N ARG A 52 3.79 23.48 -18.62
CA ARG A 52 3.47 22.80 -17.37
C ARG A 52 4.63 21.91 -16.98
N THR A 53 5.10 22.08 -15.75
CA THR A 53 6.24 21.35 -15.23
C THR A 53 6.00 20.82 -13.83
N VAL A 54 6.83 19.86 -13.44
CA VAL A 54 6.91 19.26 -12.10
C VAL A 54 8.36 19.31 -11.67
N GLU A 55 8.64 19.61 -10.42
CA GLU A 55 10.01 19.59 -9.90
C GLU A 55 10.46 18.14 -9.63
N GLY A 56 11.63 17.76 -10.13
CA GLY A 56 12.27 16.49 -9.82
C GLY A 56 13.09 16.52 -8.52
N SER A 57 13.59 15.36 -8.11
CA SER A 57 14.43 15.18 -6.91
C SER A 57 15.77 15.92 -6.93
N ASP A 58 16.21 16.38 -8.10
CA ASP A 58 17.38 17.25 -8.31
C ASP A 58 17.04 18.75 -8.25
N GLY A 59 15.78 19.10 -7.99
CA GLY A 59 15.29 20.48 -7.98
C GLY A 59 15.11 21.09 -9.37
N LEU A 60 15.23 20.29 -10.45
CA LEU A 60 15.04 20.76 -11.81
C LEU A 60 13.60 20.55 -12.27
N SER A 61 13.08 21.49 -13.07
CA SER A 61 11.76 21.35 -13.69
C SER A 61 11.75 20.25 -14.74
N ILE A 62 10.65 19.50 -14.81
CA ILE A 62 10.41 18.40 -15.74
C ILE A 62 9.10 18.68 -16.47
N GLY A 63 9.16 18.79 -17.80
CA GLY A 63 8.04 19.06 -18.72
C GLY A 63 7.86 17.95 -19.75
N ARG A 64 6.88 18.11 -20.64
CA ARG A 64 6.66 17.14 -21.73
C ARG A 64 7.84 17.19 -22.71
N GLY A 65 8.36 16.02 -23.08
CA GLY A 65 9.56 15.88 -23.91
C GLY A 65 10.86 15.68 -23.11
N ASP A 66 10.82 15.84 -21.78
CA ASP A 66 12.01 15.64 -20.95
C ASP A 66 12.39 14.16 -20.81
N LEU A 67 13.70 13.91 -20.70
CA LEU A 67 14.28 12.61 -20.40
C LEU A 67 14.55 12.51 -18.90
N ILE A 68 13.93 11.53 -18.25
CA ILE A 68 14.05 11.33 -16.80
C ILE A 68 14.56 9.94 -16.46
N GLN A 69 15.12 9.78 -15.27
CA GLN A 69 15.49 8.49 -14.67
C GLN A 69 14.80 8.31 -13.33
N THR A 70 14.23 7.13 -13.09
CA THR A 70 13.67 6.73 -11.80
C THR A 70 14.76 6.18 -10.87
N ARG A 71 14.73 6.53 -9.59
CA ARG A 71 15.78 6.20 -8.59
C ARG A 71 15.32 5.24 -7.49
N ARG A 72 14.05 4.83 -7.54
CA ARG A 72 13.45 3.91 -6.58
C ARG A 72 12.54 2.92 -7.30
N ASN A 73 12.59 1.64 -6.93
CA ASN A 73 11.60 0.69 -7.44
C ASN A 73 10.22 1.04 -6.89
N ASP A 74 9.21 1.00 -7.74
CA ASP A 74 7.80 1.06 -7.34
C ASP A 74 7.04 0.03 -8.18
N SER A 75 6.62 -1.04 -7.51
CA SER A 75 5.91 -2.15 -8.14
C SER A 75 4.47 -1.79 -8.55
N GLU A 76 3.85 -0.83 -7.88
CA GLU A 76 2.49 -0.38 -8.18
C GLU A 76 2.47 0.47 -9.44
N ALA A 77 3.42 1.40 -9.57
CA ALA A 77 3.65 2.14 -10.82
C ALA A 77 4.29 1.26 -11.92
N GLY A 78 4.90 0.13 -11.53
CA GLY A 78 5.58 -0.77 -12.45
C GLY A 78 6.88 -0.19 -13.00
N VAL A 79 7.61 0.58 -12.19
CA VAL A 79 8.89 1.20 -12.52
C VAL A 79 10.04 0.62 -11.73
N THR A 80 11.20 0.55 -12.37
CA THR A 80 12.43 0.03 -11.77
C THR A 80 13.46 1.14 -11.57
N ASN A 81 14.35 0.95 -10.61
CA ASN A 81 15.47 1.85 -10.34
C ASN A 81 16.42 1.88 -11.54
N ARG A 82 16.85 3.08 -11.91
CA ARG A 82 17.68 3.43 -13.06
C ARG A 82 17.01 3.28 -14.42
N GLN A 83 15.70 3.04 -14.47
CA GLN A 83 14.96 3.03 -15.73
C GLN A 83 14.81 4.45 -16.27
N THR A 84 15.01 4.61 -17.58
CA THR A 84 14.93 5.89 -18.27
C THR A 84 13.63 6.01 -19.04
N TRP A 85 13.05 7.21 -19.02
CA TRP A 85 11.73 7.48 -19.58
C TRP A 85 11.68 8.81 -20.30
N ILE A 86 10.83 8.91 -21.32
CA ILE A 86 10.49 10.16 -21.99
C ILE A 86 9.10 10.60 -21.53
N VAL A 87 9.00 11.81 -20.98
CA VAL A 87 7.73 12.39 -20.54
C VAL A 87 6.84 12.67 -21.75
N GLN A 88 5.68 12.02 -21.82
CA GLN A 88 4.68 12.21 -22.87
C GLN A 88 3.70 13.32 -22.53
N GLN A 89 3.35 13.46 -21.26
CA GLN A 89 2.39 14.46 -20.79
C GLN A 89 2.59 14.77 -19.32
N VAL A 90 2.38 16.04 -18.97
CA VAL A 90 2.21 16.51 -17.59
C VAL A 90 0.71 16.70 -17.34
N GLY A 91 0.17 15.99 -16.35
CA GLY A 91 -1.21 16.08 -15.92
C GLY A 91 -1.53 17.42 -15.25
N ARG A 92 -2.81 17.72 -15.02
CA ARG A 92 -3.22 18.94 -14.31
C ARG A 92 -2.81 18.92 -12.83
N ASP A 93 -2.75 17.72 -12.25
CA ASP A 93 -2.44 17.48 -10.85
C ASP A 93 -0.93 17.24 -10.62
N GLY A 94 -0.10 17.39 -11.66
CA GLY A 94 1.36 17.17 -11.58
C GLY A 94 1.81 15.73 -11.87
N ASP A 95 0.89 14.80 -12.13
CA ASP A 95 1.28 13.45 -12.55
C ASP A 95 2.00 13.45 -13.91
N LEU A 96 3.02 12.62 -14.05
CA LEU A 96 3.71 12.43 -15.32
C LEU A 96 3.24 11.14 -16.00
N TRP A 97 2.88 11.25 -17.27
CA TRP A 97 2.73 10.09 -18.14
C TRP A 97 4.01 9.91 -18.94
N VAL A 98 4.69 8.79 -18.72
CA VAL A 98 6.04 8.55 -19.22
C VAL A 98 6.08 7.29 -20.07
N ARG A 99 6.96 7.28 -21.07
CA ARG A 99 7.17 6.14 -21.97
C ARG A 99 8.59 5.63 -21.83
N ASP A 100 8.74 4.31 -21.78
CA ASP A 100 10.06 3.68 -21.70
C ASP A 100 10.90 4.02 -22.94
N THR A 101 12.16 4.40 -22.72
CA THR A 101 13.14 4.67 -23.77
C THR A 101 13.59 3.41 -24.51
N ALA A 102 13.56 2.25 -23.87
CA ALA A 102 14.11 0.99 -24.39
C ALA A 102 13.08 0.13 -25.13
N SER A 103 11.79 0.48 -25.10
CA SER A 103 10.74 -0.33 -25.71
C SER A 103 10.63 -0.08 -27.22
N ASP A 104 10.70 -1.15 -28.02
CA ASP A 104 10.51 -1.09 -29.47
C ASP A 104 9.11 -0.52 -29.79
N ARG A 105 8.97 0.16 -30.94
CA ARG A 105 7.78 0.93 -31.33
C ARG A 105 6.47 0.12 -31.31
N LYS A 106 6.54 -1.21 -31.24
CA LYS A 106 5.40 -2.14 -31.19
C LYS A 106 4.83 -2.41 -29.79
N GLN A 107 5.52 -2.04 -28.70
CA GLN A 107 5.08 -2.31 -27.31
C GLN A 107 5.24 -1.10 -26.38
N GLN A 108 4.84 0.09 -26.84
CA GLN A 108 4.94 1.31 -26.04
C GLN A 108 4.05 1.22 -24.79
N ARG A 109 4.67 0.93 -23.63
CA ARG A 109 4.02 1.00 -22.33
C ARG A 109 4.13 2.43 -21.80
N THR A 110 3.00 3.11 -21.68
CA THR A 110 2.91 4.37 -20.93
C THR A 110 2.63 4.07 -19.47
N VAL A 111 3.39 4.70 -18.58
CA VAL A 111 3.25 4.57 -17.12
C VAL A 111 2.88 5.93 -16.54
N ARG A 112 2.00 5.93 -15.53
CA ARG A 112 1.69 7.12 -14.73
C ARG A 112 2.62 7.15 -13.51
N LEU A 113 3.37 8.23 -13.35
CA LEU A 113 4.15 8.53 -12.16
C LEU A 113 3.43 9.62 -11.36
N PRO A 114 3.05 9.34 -10.09
CA PRO A 114 2.51 10.36 -9.20
C PRO A 114 3.50 11.51 -8.98
N VAL A 115 2.99 12.73 -8.82
CA VAL A 115 3.82 13.94 -8.60
C VAL A 115 4.79 13.79 -7.43
N GLU A 116 4.37 13.13 -6.35
CA GLU A 116 5.21 12.90 -5.16
C GLU A 116 6.37 11.96 -5.47
N TYR A 117 6.11 10.92 -6.27
CA TYR A 117 7.16 10.01 -6.72
C TYR A 117 8.17 10.74 -7.61
N VAL A 118 7.72 11.64 -8.48
CA VAL A 118 8.61 12.43 -9.36
C VAL A 118 9.49 13.35 -8.52
N ALA A 119 8.90 14.07 -7.57
CA ALA A 119 9.59 15.01 -6.71
C ALA A 119 10.64 14.34 -5.81
N GLU A 120 10.43 13.10 -5.38
CA GLU A 120 11.36 12.41 -4.48
C GLU A 120 12.33 11.45 -5.19
N HIS A 121 11.91 10.88 -6.33
CA HIS A 121 12.54 9.69 -6.90
C HIS A 121 12.74 9.72 -8.41
N ALA A 122 12.50 10.85 -9.08
CA ALA A 122 12.88 11.04 -10.48
C ALA A 122 13.75 12.30 -10.64
N HIS A 123 14.66 12.29 -11.60
CA HIS A 123 15.47 13.45 -11.97
C HIS A 123 15.74 13.47 -13.46
N LEU A 124 16.18 14.61 -14.01
CA LEU A 124 16.60 14.70 -15.40
C LEU A 124 17.78 13.79 -15.67
N ALA A 125 17.81 13.18 -16.84
CA ALA A 125 18.76 12.12 -17.18
C ALA A 125 19.53 12.36 -18.48
N TYR A 126 19.74 13.63 -18.85
CA TYR A 126 20.57 13.99 -20.01
C TYR A 126 22.07 13.76 -19.73
N ALA A 127 22.51 14.12 -18.53
CA ALA A 127 23.85 13.91 -18.01
C ALA A 127 23.80 13.15 -16.68
N ALA A 128 24.78 12.28 -16.48
CA ALA A 128 24.93 11.51 -15.25
C ALA A 128 26.41 11.31 -14.90
N THR A 129 26.68 10.88 -13.68
CA THR A 129 28.04 10.49 -13.28
C THR A 129 28.46 9.18 -13.94
N ALA A 130 29.76 8.87 -13.94
CA ALA A 130 30.28 7.61 -14.51
C ALA A 130 29.57 6.36 -13.95
N TYR A 131 29.19 6.39 -12.67
CA TYR A 131 28.41 5.31 -12.05
C TYR A 131 26.93 5.29 -12.54
N GLY A 132 26.36 6.46 -12.85
CA GLY A 132 25.01 6.61 -13.37
C GLY A 132 24.82 6.16 -14.82
N VAL A 133 25.86 6.23 -15.64
CA VAL A 133 25.85 5.74 -17.04
C VAL A 133 26.26 4.26 -17.19
N GLN A 134 26.53 3.56 -16.08
CA GLN A 134 27.01 2.18 -16.14
C GLN A 134 25.95 1.23 -16.72
N GLY A 135 26.28 0.58 -17.84
CA GLY A 135 25.39 -0.33 -18.56
C GLY A 135 24.59 0.33 -19.69
N LEU A 136 24.62 1.65 -19.80
CA LEU A 136 24.09 2.38 -20.94
C LEU A 136 25.05 2.26 -22.13
N THR A 137 24.52 2.05 -23.33
CA THR A 137 25.28 2.14 -24.59
C THR A 137 24.49 2.97 -25.59
N ALA A 138 25.16 3.96 -26.18
CA ALA A 138 24.54 4.99 -27.00
C ALA A 138 25.37 5.18 -28.29
N PRO A 139 24.81 5.71 -29.40
CA PRO A 139 25.60 6.02 -30.59
C PRO A 139 26.81 6.92 -30.30
N GLU A 140 26.60 7.98 -29.51
CA GLU A 140 27.63 8.95 -29.14
C GLU A 140 27.82 9.04 -27.61
N SER A 141 29.05 9.33 -27.15
CA SER A 141 29.33 9.69 -25.76
C SER A 141 30.11 10.98 -25.65
N HIS A 142 29.83 11.72 -24.58
CA HIS A 142 30.51 12.94 -24.19
C HIS A 142 31.00 12.79 -22.76
N THR A 143 32.31 12.87 -22.55
CA THR A 143 32.91 12.80 -21.21
C THR A 143 33.56 14.13 -20.90
N ILE A 144 33.27 14.69 -19.73
CA ILE A 144 33.86 15.95 -19.28
C ILE A 144 35.02 15.63 -18.36
N LEU A 145 36.24 16.01 -18.77
CA LEU A 145 37.43 15.84 -17.95
C LEU A 145 37.47 16.96 -16.91
N SER A 146 37.47 16.58 -15.64
CA SER A 146 37.75 17.46 -14.51
C SER A 146 38.64 16.73 -13.50
N ASP A 147 39.26 17.47 -12.58
CA ASP A 147 40.12 16.88 -11.54
C ASP A 147 39.38 15.92 -10.61
N ALA A 148 38.04 16.02 -10.53
CA ALA A 148 37.19 15.13 -9.74
C ALA A 148 36.87 13.80 -10.45
N LEU A 149 37.16 13.66 -11.75
CA LEU A 149 36.88 12.45 -12.50
C LEU A 149 38.04 11.45 -12.38
N SER A 150 37.76 10.27 -11.82
CA SER A 150 38.76 9.20 -11.67
C SER A 150 39.12 8.56 -13.01
N ALA A 151 40.25 7.84 -13.06
CA ALA A 151 40.66 7.09 -14.24
C ALA A 151 39.60 6.06 -14.68
N ALA A 152 38.98 5.38 -13.70
CA ALA A 152 37.85 4.51 -13.97
C ALA A 152 36.63 5.26 -14.54
N GLY A 153 36.36 6.49 -14.06
CA GLY A 153 35.29 7.35 -14.56
C GLY A 153 35.51 7.81 -16.00
N VAL A 154 36.74 8.21 -16.34
CA VAL A 154 37.16 8.57 -17.70
C VAL A 154 37.01 7.37 -18.65
N TYR A 155 37.51 6.20 -18.25
CA TYR A 155 37.37 4.97 -19.03
C TYR A 155 35.90 4.59 -19.26
N VAL A 156 35.09 4.66 -18.20
CA VAL A 156 33.66 4.34 -18.27
C VAL A 156 32.92 5.29 -19.19
N GLY A 157 33.19 6.60 -19.16
CA GLY A 157 32.54 7.58 -20.04
C GLY A 157 32.92 7.37 -21.51
N LEU A 158 34.22 7.20 -21.80
CA LEU A 158 34.77 7.01 -23.15
C LEU A 158 34.46 5.65 -23.79
N THR A 159 33.71 4.77 -23.11
CA THR A 159 33.30 3.46 -23.61
C THR A 159 31.78 3.32 -23.74
N ARG A 160 31.01 4.40 -23.52
CA ARG A 160 29.54 4.37 -23.68
C ARG A 160 29.07 4.56 -25.12
N GLY A 161 29.88 5.22 -25.96
CA GLY A 161 29.58 5.49 -27.36
C GLY A 161 29.99 4.32 -28.25
N ARG A 162 29.07 3.87 -29.11
CA ARG A 162 29.36 2.81 -30.09
C ARG A 162 30.10 3.33 -31.33
N GLU A 163 29.83 4.58 -31.71
CA GLU A 163 30.33 5.17 -32.95
C GLU A 163 31.32 6.30 -32.65
N THR A 164 30.96 7.22 -31.75
CA THR A 164 31.78 8.38 -31.41
C THR A 164 31.92 8.54 -29.89
N ASN A 165 33.14 8.78 -29.42
CA ASN A 165 33.42 9.10 -28.02
C ASN A 165 34.23 10.40 -27.96
N ARG A 166 33.65 11.46 -27.38
CA ARG A 166 34.25 12.79 -27.27
C ARG A 166 34.66 13.07 -25.82
N LEU A 167 35.94 13.40 -25.62
CA LEU A 167 36.43 13.96 -24.35
C LEU A 167 36.44 15.49 -24.46
N HIS A 168 35.82 16.17 -23.50
CA HIS A 168 35.81 17.63 -23.37
C HIS A 168 36.79 18.02 -22.27
N VAL A 169 37.76 18.89 -22.59
CA VAL A 169 38.84 19.29 -21.69
C VAL A 169 38.93 20.82 -21.69
N VAL A 170 39.05 21.42 -20.51
CA VAL A 170 39.41 22.84 -20.38
C VAL A 170 40.92 22.93 -20.39
N ALA A 171 41.50 23.41 -21.48
CA ALA A 171 42.94 23.45 -21.64
C ALA A 171 43.34 24.49 -22.69
N ALA A 172 44.50 25.11 -22.48
CA ALA A 172 45.02 26.14 -23.38
C ALA A 172 45.42 25.56 -24.75
N ASP A 173 45.92 24.33 -24.77
CA ASP A 173 46.31 23.61 -25.98
C ASP A 173 46.27 22.08 -25.82
N LEU A 174 46.65 21.34 -26.87
CA LEU A 174 46.66 19.87 -26.85
C LEU A 174 47.74 19.28 -25.92
N GLY A 175 48.81 20.03 -25.64
CA GLY A 175 49.85 19.64 -24.69
C GLY A 175 49.31 19.65 -23.26
N ASP A 176 48.71 20.78 -22.86
CA ASP A 176 48.02 20.95 -21.58
C ASP A 176 46.90 19.91 -21.40
N ALA A 177 46.07 19.70 -22.43
CA ALA A 177 45.01 18.68 -22.38
C ALA A 177 45.56 17.26 -22.19
N ARG A 178 46.71 16.94 -22.79
CA ARG A 178 47.36 15.63 -22.63
C ARG A 178 47.95 15.47 -21.22
N GLU A 179 48.50 16.53 -20.64
CA GLU A 179 49.01 16.54 -19.27
C GLU A 179 47.87 16.34 -18.26
N GLN A 180 46.76 17.07 -18.41
CA GLN A 180 45.57 16.91 -17.57
C GLN A 180 44.95 15.50 -17.68
N PHE A 181 44.87 14.95 -18.90
CA PHE A 181 44.40 13.57 -19.12
C PHE A 181 45.32 12.54 -18.45
N THR A 182 46.64 12.71 -18.57
CA THR A 182 47.63 11.81 -17.96
C THR A 182 47.57 11.91 -16.43
N ALA A 183 47.48 13.13 -15.88
CA ALA A 183 47.35 13.35 -14.45
C ALA A 183 46.08 12.71 -13.86
N SER A 184 44.93 12.80 -14.56
CA SER A 184 43.69 12.11 -14.16
C SER A 184 43.84 10.58 -14.17
N LEU A 185 44.58 10.01 -15.12
CA LEU A 185 44.83 8.56 -15.20
C LEU A 185 45.86 8.04 -14.18
N GLU A 186 46.83 8.87 -13.80
CA GLU A 186 47.90 8.52 -12.86
C GLU A 186 47.46 8.61 -11.39
N ARG A 187 46.57 9.55 -11.06
CA ARG A 187 45.98 9.70 -9.71
C ARG A 187 45.37 8.38 -9.19
N ASP A 188 44.69 7.61 -10.04
CA ASP A 188 44.05 6.34 -9.63
C ASP A 188 45.04 5.15 -9.50
N ARG A 189 46.27 5.26 -10.04
CA ARG A 189 47.35 4.25 -9.87
C ARG A 189 48.29 4.55 -8.70
N ALA A 190 48.46 5.82 -8.33
CA ALA A 190 49.34 6.24 -7.23
C ALA A 190 48.60 6.41 -5.89
N ASP A 191 47.30 6.74 -5.89
CA ASP A 191 46.59 7.22 -4.69
C ASP A 191 45.71 6.18 -4.00
N ARG A 192 46.12 4.91 -3.95
CA ARG A 192 45.61 4.02 -2.89
C ARG A 192 46.35 4.29 -1.57
N GLY A 193 45.96 5.38 -0.89
CA GLY A 193 45.77 5.29 0.56
C GLY A 193 46.27 6.42 1.46
N LEU A 194 47.16 7.34 1.04
CA LEU A 194 47.77 8.27 2.01
C LEU A 194 47.87 9.75 1.58
N VAL A 195 48.06 10.05 0.30
CA VAL A 195 48.18 11.44 -0.18
C VAL A 195 46.82 12.15 -0.18
N GLU A 196 45.76 11.46 -0.61
CA GLU A 196 44.38 11.99 -0.60
C GLU A 196 43.87 12.33 0.82
N ALA A 197 44.35 11.61 1.84
CA ALA A 197 44.05 11.89 3.24
C ALA A 197 44.90 13.05 3.81
N THR A 198 46.14 13.22 3.32
CA THR A 198 47.09 14.23 3.79
C THR A 198 46.86 15.59 3.14
N GLN A 199 46.45 15.61 1.86
CA GLN A 199 46.20 16.84 1.11
C GLN A 199 44.84 17.46 1.49
N ARG A 200 43.81 16.64 1.77
CA ARG A 200 42.57 17.08 2.42
C ARG A 200 42.81 17.64 3.83
N ALA A 201 43.87 17.20 4.52
CA ALA A 201 44.24 17.73 5.83
C ALA A 201 45.10 19.01 5.75
N GLN A 202 45.95 19.17 4.72
CA GLN A 202 46.81 20.36 4.56
C GLN A 202 46.08 21.58 3.98
N VAL A 203 45.14 21.39 3.04
CA VAL A 203 44.28 22.49 2.55
C VAL A 203 43.33 22.99 3.66
N ALA A 204 42.94 22.11 4.59
CA ALA A 204 42.15 22.47 5.75
C ALA A 204 42.89 23.32 6.81
N VAL A 205 44.22 23.46 6.73
CA VAL A 205 45.04 24.14 7.75
C VAL A 205 45.62 25.50 7.28
N SER A 206 45.58 25.82 5.97
CA SER A 206 46.15 27.07 5.43
C SER A 206 45.16 28.25 5.30
N GLY A 207 43.88 28.09 5.63
CA GLY A 207 42.81 29.04 5.27
C GLY A 207 42.23 29.89 6.41
N LEU A 208 43.02 30.26 7.43
CA LEU A 208 42.58 31.13 8.52
C LEU A 208 42.52 32.61 8.09
N THR A 209 41.44 32.98 7.40
CA THR A 209 40.95 34.37 7.32
C THR A 209 39.43 34.37 7.54
N ASP A 210 38.89 35.46 8.10
CA ASP A 210 37.50 35.57 8.56
C ASP A 210 36.43 35.40 7.45
N ASP A 211 36.83 35.41 6.17
CA ASP A 211 35.96 35.22 4.99
C ASP A 211 36.43 34.04 4.09
N GLY A 212 36.85 32.91 4.69
CA GLY A 212 37.40 31.73 3.98
C GLY A 212 36.57 30.42 4.08
N PRO A 213 37.09 29.27 3.59
CA PRO A 213 36.40 27.96 3.52
C PRO A 213 35.83 27.44 4.84
N VAL A 214 36.29 27.98 5.97
CA VAL A 214 35.73 27.70 7.30
C VAL A 214 34.30 28.24 7.43
N GLN A 215 33.99 29.39 6.80
CA GLN A 215 32.63 29.92 6.73
C GLN A 215 31.74 29.02 5.88
N GLU A 216 32.23 28.48 4.76
CA GLU A 216 31.51 27.51 3.92
C GLU A 216 31.27 26.19 4.64
N VAL A 217 32.28 25.64 5.32
CA VAL A 217 32.13 24.43 6.16
C VAL A 217 31.19 24.69 7.33
N ASN A 218 31.24 25.86 7.97
CA ASN A 218 30.32 26.22 9.05
C ASN A 218 28.89 26.44 8.52
N ALA A 219 28.73 27.01 7.33
CA ALA A 219 27.44 27.15 6.66
C ALA A 219 26.85 25.79 6.26
N GLU A 220 27.67 24.88 5.75
CA GLU A 220 27.24 23.52 5.40
C GLU A 220 26.95 22.67 6.64
N ARG A 221 27.74 22.81 7.72
CA ARG A 221 27.41 22.20 9.03
C ARG A 221 26.10 22.75 9.59
N ALA A 222 25.88 24.07 9.50
CA ALA A 222 24.62 24.67 9.92
C ALA A 222 23.43 24.19 9.05
N ARG A 223 23.63 24.00 7.74
CA ARG A 223 22.64 23.44 6.82
C ARG A 223 22.32 21.98 7.17
N LEU A 224 23.33 21.15 7.39
CA LEU A 224 23.16 19.75 7.78
C LEU A 224 22.51 19.62 9.17
N SER A 225 22.88 20.45 10.14
CA SER A 225 22.21 20.52 11.44
C SER A 225 20.73 20.89 11.30
N LYS A 226 20.38 21.87 10.47
CA LYS A 226 18.97 22.20 10.17
C LYS A 226 18.23 21.05 9.49
N GLN A 227 18.89 20.31 8.60
CA GLN A 227 18.29 19.13 7.95
C GLN A 227 18.09 17.97 8.93
N ILE A 228 19.03 17.73 9.84
CA ILE A 228 18.91 16.73 10.91
C ILE A 228 17.77 17.11 11.84
N GLU A 229 17.71 18.36 12.30
CA GLU A 229 16.63 18.85 13.17
C GLU A 229 15.25 18.74 12.47
N LYS A 230 15.17 19.05 11.18
CA LYS A 230 13.96 18.84 10.37
C LYS A 230 13.60 17.35 10.28
N ALA A 231 14.57 16.48 10.06
CA ALA A 231 14.36 15.03 9.98
C ALA A 231 13.92 14.43 11.33
N GLU A 232 14.51 14.86 12.44
CA GLU A 232 14.14 14.47 13.81
C GLU A 232 12.71 14.92 14.15
N ARG A 233 12.33 16.16 13.79
CA ARG A 233 10.94 16.64 13.96
C ARG A 233 9.94 15.82 13.15
N LEU A 234 10.28 15.45 11.92
CA LEU A 234 9.43 14.59 11.08
C LEU A 234 9.35 13.16 11.65
N ALA A 235 10.46 12.60 12.11
CA ALA A 235 10.49 11.28 12.74
C ALA A 235 9.63 11.25 14.01
N ALA A 236 9.77 12.25 14.89
CA ALA A 236 8.95 12.38 16.09
C ALA A 236 7.45 12.49 15.76
N ARG A 237 7.08 13.23 14.72
CA ARG A 237 5.69 13.31 14.24
C ARG A 237 5.18 11.94 13.78
N TRP A 238 5.98 11.19 13.02
CA TRP A 238 5.60 9.84 12.56
C TRP A 238 5.51 8.81 13.69
N GLU A 239 6.37 8.92 14.70
CA GLU A 239 6.30 8.06 15.89
C GLU A 239 5.04 8.33 16.71
N GLN A 240 4.68 9.61 16.90
CA GLN A 240 3.42 10.00 17.55
C GLN A 240 2.20 9.48 16.78
N ALA A 241 2.21 9.59 15.45
CA ALA A 241 1.15 9.04 14.60
C ALA A 241 1.04 7.51 14.75
N ALA A 242 2.16 6.79 14.71
CA ALA A 242 2.19 5.33 14.88
C ALA A 242 1.69 4.89 16.26
N ALA A 243 2.01 5.64 17.32
CA ALA A 243 1.49 5.42 18.66
C ALA A 243 -0.03 5.63 18.69
N ALA A 244 -0.54 6.72 18.12
CA ALA A 244 -1.98 7.01 18.06
C ALA A 244 -2.77 5.91 17.33
N PHE A 245 -2.27 5.40 16.20
CA PHE A 245 -2.89 4.26 15.51
C PHE A 245 -2.88 2.98 16.33
N THR A 246 -1.81 2.75 17.09
CA THR A 246 -1.69 1.56 17.95
C THR A 246 -2.68 1.63 19.11
N ASP A 247 -2.83 2.79 19.73
CA ASP A 247 -3.77 2.98 20.84
C ASP A 247 -5.22 2.95 20.37
N LEU A 248 -5.52 3.52 19.19
CA LEU A 248 -6.84 3.40 18.56
C LEU A 248 -7.19 1.93 18.29
N ALA A 249 -6.26 1.16 17.70
CA ALA A 249 -6.49 -0.26 17.43
C ALA A 249 -6.71 -1.09 18.70
N LYS A 250 -6.00 -0.78 19.80
CA LYS A 250 -6.23 -1.43 21.10
C LYS A 250 -7.62 -1.14 21.67
N ARG A 251 -8.07 0.13 21.59
CA ARG A 251 -9.42 0.52 22.04
C ARG A 251 -10.50 -0.17 21.21
N HIS A 252 -10.40 -0.11 19.88
CA HIS A 252 -11.35 -0.79 18.99
C HIS A 252 -11.42 -2.30 19.26
N LYS A 253 -10.26 -2.94 19.48
CA LYS A 253 -10.23 -4.37 19.82
C LYS A 253 -10.94 -4.68 21.14
N ALA A 254 -10.72 -3.87 22.18
CA ALA A 254 -11.40 -4.05 23.46
C ALA A 254 -12.93 -3.87 23.34
N GLU A 255 -13.37 -2.85 22.60
CA GLU A 255 -14.80 -2.59 22.34
C GLU A 255 -15.44 -3.71 21.49
N GLU A 256 -14.74 -4.23 20.49
CA GLU A 256 -15.19 -5.40 19.71
C GLU A 256 -15.33 -6.66 20.57
N ASP A 257 -14.38 -6.91 21.46
CA ASP A 257 -14.39 -8.07 22.36
C ASP A 257 -15.54 -7.97 23.38
N GLU A 258 -15.79 -6.78 23.92
CA GLU A 258 -16.94 -6.49 24.79
C GLU A 258 -18.26 -6.72 24.03
N GLN A 259 -18.40 -6.14 22.84
CA GLN A 259 -19.62 -6.28 22.04
C GLN A 259 -19.87 -7.72 21.60
N THR A 260 -18.82 -8.48 21.30
CA THR A 260 -18.91 -9.91 20.98
C THR A 260 -19.41 -10.71 22.19
N THR A 261 -18.93 -10.38 23.39
CA THR A 261 -19.37 -11.01 24.65
C THR A 261 -20.85 -10.72 24.94
N ILE A 262 -21.28 -9.48 24.73
CA ILE A 262 -22.68 -9.07 24.86
C ILE A 262 -23.56 -9.84 23.87
N LEU A 263 -23.19 -9.87 22.58
CA LEU A 263 -23.96 -10.59 21.57
C LEU A 263 -24.09 -12.08 21.90
N ALA A 264 -22.98 -12.73 22.28
CA ALA A 264 -22.99 -14.14 22.66
C ALA A 264 -23.91 -14.40 23.86
N THR A 265 -23.91 -13.52 24.85
CA THR A 265 -24.78 -13.63 26.04
C THR A 265 -26.25 -13.52 25.66
N VAL A 266 -26.61 -12.53 24.83
CA VAL A 266 -28.00 -12.33 24.38
C VAL A 266 -28.46 -13.47 23.48
N GLU A 267 -27.61 -13.98 22.59
CA GLU A 267 -27.95 -15.13 21.73
C GLU A 267 -28.16 -16.41 22.54
N ASN A 268 -27.33 -16.67 23.54
CA ASN A 268 -27.49 -17.80 24.45
C ASN A 268 -28.80 -17.71 25.25
N GLU A 269 -29.13 -16.51 25.75
CA GLU A 269 -30.39 -16.29 26.46
C GLU A 269 -31.60 -16.49 25.54
N ALA A 270 -31.55 -16.00 24.30
CA ALA A 270 -32.59 -16.20 23.31
C ALA A 270 -32.81 -17.69 22.99
N GLN A 271 -31.72 -18.46 22.85
CA GLN A 271 -31.79 -19.91 22.66
C GLN A 271 -32.41 -20.61 23.88
N ARG A 272 -32.01 -20.23 25.09
CA ARG A 272 -32.56 -20.78 26.33
C ARG A 272 -34.06 -20.54 26.43
N VAL A 273 -34.51 -19.29 26.26
CA VAL A 273 -35.94 -18.92 26.30
C VAL A 273 -36.72 -19.65 25.22
N ARG A 274 -36.17 -19.78 24.01
CA ARG A 274 -36.82 -20.55 22.94
C ARG A 274 -36.97 -22.03 23.31
N ALA A 275 -35.94 -22.65 23.90
CA ALA A 275 -36.00 -24.04 24.36
C ALA A 275 -37.03 -24.25 25.48
N GLU A 276 -37.11 -23.31 26.45
CA GLU A 276 -38.12 -23.32 27.52
C GLU A 276 -39.55 -23.27 26.98
N VAL A 277 -39.80 -22.49 25.92
CA VAL A 277 -41.12 -22.40 25.26
C VAL A 277 -41.39 -23.63 24.39
N PHE A 278 -40.39 -24.08 23.63
CA PHE A 278 -40.53 -25.18 22.68
C PHE A 278 -40.81 -26.52 23.38
N GLY A 279 -40.12 -26.81 24.50
CA GLY A 279 -40.18 -28.09 25.19
C GLY A 279 -41.61 -28.54 25.57
N PRO A 280 -42.39 -27.72 26.30
CA PRO A 280 -43.77 -28.07 26.64
C PRO A 280 -44.68 -28.18 25.40
N LEU A 281 -44.48 -27.32 24.40
CA LEU A 281 -45.32 -27.28 23.20
C LEU A 281 -45.14 -28.52 22.32
N VAL A 282 -43.91 -29.05 22.18
CA VAL A 282 -43.67 -30.22 21.33
C VAL A 282 -44.28 -31.48 21.92
N VAL A 283 -44.27 -31.62 23.25
CA VAL A 283 -44.97 -32.71 23.95
C VAL A 283 -46.48 -32.59 23.72
N GLN A 284 -47.04 -31.39 23.91
CA GLN A 284 -48.48 -31.16 23.68
C GLN A 284 -48.89 -31.42 22.23
N ALA A 285 -48.07 -31.00 21.26
CA ALA A 285 -48.31 -31.27 19.86
C ALA A 285 -48.25 -32.79 19.60
N ALA A 286 -47.22 -33.49 20.06
CA ALA A 286 -47.09 -34.94 19.89
C ALA A 286 -48.28 -35.71 20.48
N ASP A 287 -48.79 -35.30 21.65
CA ASP A 287 -49.97 -35.89 22.28
C ASP A 287 -51.24 -35.67 21.43
N ASP A 288 -51.48 -34.43 20.98
CA ASP A 288 -52.61 -34.11 20.11
C ASP A 288 -52.53 -34.88 18.77
N GLY A 289 -51.35 -34.97 18.17
CA GLY A 289 -51.12 -35.71 16.94
C GLY A 289 -51.35 -37.21 17.12
N THR A 290 -50.87 -37.77 18.23
CA THR A 290 -51.09 -39.17 18.61
C THR A 290 -52.59 -39.44 18.80
N ALA A 291 -53.32 -38.52 19.43
CA ALA A 291 -54.77 -38.62 19.58
C ALA A 291 -55.47 -38.64 18.21
N VAL A 292 -55.07 -37.79 17.26
CA VAL A 292 -55.63 -37.76 15.89
C VAL A 292 -55.43 -39.12 15.20
N VAL A 293 -54.21 -39.65 15.16
CA VAL A 293 -53.92 -40.92 14.47
C VAL A 293 -54.53 -42.13 15.19
N THR A 294 -54.72 -42.06 16.50
CA THR A 294 -55.40 -43.09 17.29
C THR A 294 -56.90 -43.09 16.99
N ALA A 295 -57.55 -41.91 16.97
CA ALA A 295 -58.96 -41.78 16.60
C ALA A 295 -59.19 -42.23 15.14
N GLN A 296 -58.26 -41.92 14.24
CA GLN A 296 -58.24 -42.42 12.86
C GLN A 296 -58.25 -43.96 12.82
N SER A 297 -57.39 -44.59 13.61
CA SER A 297 -57.26 -46.04 13.68
C SER A 297 -58.53 -46.70 14.24
N ARG A 298 -59.14 -46.10 15.28
CA ARG A 298 -60.42 -46.55 15.85
C ARG A 298 -61.56 -46.46 14.83
N LEU A 299 -61.63 -45.37 14.06
CA LEU A 299 -62.60 -45.21 12.98
C LEU A 299 -62.47 -46.33 11.94
N TRP A 300 -61.25 -46.64 11.49
CA TRP A 300 -61.01 -47.73 10.55
C TRP A 300 -61.38 -49.10 11.11
N GLN A 301 -61.10 -49.35 12.40
CA GLN A 301 -61.53 -50.59 13.06
C GLN A 301 -63.06 -50.68 13.17
N ALA A 302 -63.73 -49.61 13.58
CA ALA A 302 -65.18 -49.56 13.70
C ALA A 302 -65.89 -49.71 12.34
N SER A 303 -65.33 -49.12 11.28
CA SER A 303 -65.83 -49.29 9.90
C SER A 303 -65.75 -50.75 9.47
N ARG A 304 -64.58 -51.38 9.62
CA ARG A 304 -64.39 -52.80 9.30
C ARG A 304 -65.32 -53.70 10.11
N ALA A 305 -65.49 -53.42 11.41
CA ALA A 305 -66.41 -54.17 12.27
C ALA A 305 -67.87 -54.03 11.83
N LYS A 306 -68.29 -52.83 11.40
CA LYS A 306 -69.63 -52.56 10.86
C LYS A 306 -69.89 -53.30 9.55
N ASP A 307 -68.90 -53.38 8.67
CA ASP A 307 -69.02 -54.13 7.40
C ASP A 307 -69.06 -55.64 7.61
N ALA A 308 -68.33 -56.15 8.61
CA ALA A 308 -68.33 -57.55 9.01
C ALA A 308 -69.58 -57.95 9.83
N ALA A 309 -70.29 -57.00 10.45
CA ALA A 309 -71.40 -57.29 11.36
C ALA A 309 -72.59 -57.99 10.66
N ARG A 310 -73.22 -58.92 11.36
CA ARG A 310 -74.41 -59.67 10.91
C ARG A 310 -75.49 -59.67 12.00
N GLY A 311 -76.75 -59.84 11.59
CA GLY A 311 -77.91 -59.95 12.50
C GLY A 311 -78.01 -58.83 13.54
N PHE A 312 -78.31 -59.20 14.79
CA PHE A 312 -78.53 -58.26 15.90
C PHE A 312 -77.34 -57.34 16.23
N ARG A 313 -76.11 -57.66 15.79
CA ARG A 313 -74.91 -56.85 16.04
C ARG A 313 -74.79 -55.61 15.13
N LYS A 314 -75.52 -55.54 14.02
CA LYS A 314 -75.46 -54.41 13.06
C LYS A 314 -75.71 -53.05 13.71
N ARG A 315 -76.74 -52.95 14.56
CA ARG A 315 -77.11 -51.69 15.25
C ARG A 315 -76.04 -51.24 16.25
N SER A 316 -75.39 -52.17 16.93
CA SER A 316 -74.30 -51.85 17.87
C SER A 316 -73.05 -51.39 17.11
N ALA A 317 -72.67 -52.10 16.04
CA ALA A 317 -71.53 -51.72 15.20
C ALA A 317 -71.72 -50.37 14.48
N ALA A 318 -72.94 -50.05 14.03
CA ALA A 318 -73.26 -48.74 13.48
C ALA A 318 -73.14 -47.61 14.52
N ARG A 319 -73.55 -47.85 15.76
CA ARG A 319 -73.37 -46.90 16.87
C ARG A 319 -71.89 -46.70 17.21
N ALA A 320 -71.11 -47.77 17.23
CA ALA A 320 -69.66 -47.69 17.45
C ALA A 320 -68.95 -46.90 16.34
N LEU A 321 -69.33 -47.11 15.08
CA LEU A 321 -68.82 -46.33 13.95
C LEU A 321 -69.17 -44.84 14.09
N TYR A 322 -70.42 -44.51 14.40
CA TYR A 322 -70.83 -43.12 14.62
C TYR A 322 -70.06 -42.46 15.78
N ALA A 323 -69.88 -43.18 16.90
CA ALA A 323 -69.09 -42.69 18.02
C ALA A 323 -67.64 -42.42 17.63
N ALA A 324 -67.00 -43.35 16.90
CA ALA A 324 -65.63 -43.19 16.41
C ALA A 324 -65.49 -42.04 15.39
N THR A 325 -66.49 -41.82 14.54
CA THR A 325 -66.53 -40.66 13.62
C THR A 325 -66.56 -39.35 14.42
N ARG A 326 -67.45 -39.24 15.40
CA ARG A 326 -67.59 -38.01 16.22
C ARG A 326 -66.35 -37.75 17.07
N GLU A 327 -65.75 -38.80 17.62
CA GLU A 327 -64.47 -38.71 18.33
C GLU A 327 -63.37 -38.16 17.43
N ARG A 328 -63.20 -38.74 16.22
CA ARG A 328 -62.22 -38.25 15.24
C ARG A 328 -62.47 -36.79 14.87
N GLU A 329 -63.70 -36.41 14.54
CA GLU A 329 -64.04 -35.03 14.20
C GLU A 329 -63.66 -34.05 15.32
N THR A 330 -63.92 -34.44 16.57
CA THR A 330 -63.63 -33.61 17.75
C THR A 330 -62.12 -33.42 17.96
N VAL A 331 -61.35 -34.51 17.87
CA VAL A 331 -59.90 -34.47 18.05
C VAL A 331 -59.23 -33.74 16.88
N GLU A 332 -59.66 -34.00 15.64
CA GLU A 332 -59.16 -33.32 14.45
C GLU A 332 -59.43 -31.81 14.49
N MET A 333 -60.63 -31.39 14.89
CA MET A 333 -60.98 -29.98 15.04
C MET A 333 -60.12 -29.30 16.10
N THR A 334 -59.89 -29.97 17.24
CA THR A 334 -59.05 -29.44 18.33
C THR A 334 -57.61 -29.25 17.86
N ALA A 335 -57.03 -30.26 17.19
CA ALA A 335 -55.67 -30.19 16.67
C ALA A 335 -55.52 -29.12 15.57
N ARG A 336 -56.45 -29.04 14.61
CA ARG A 336 -56.42 -27.99 13.57
C ARG A 336 -56.57 -26.58 14.14
N ARG A 337 -57.42 -26.41 15.17
CA ARG A 337 -57.61 -25.10 15.81
C ARG A 337 -56.35 -24.64 16.54
N ARG A 338 -55.62 -25.58 17.16
CA ARG A 338 -54.41 -25.26 17.95
C ARG A 338 -53.17 -25.13 17.06
N TRP A 339 -52.98 -26.02 16.09
CA TRP A 339 -51.72 -26.17 15.35
C TRP A 339 -51.82 -25.81 13.85
N GLY A 340 -53.04 -25.56 13.36
CA GLY A 340 -53.34 -25.26 11.95
C GLY A 340 -53.33 -26.46 11.00
N SER A 341 -52.75 -27.59 11.41
CA SER A 341 -52.66 -28.83 10.62
C SER A 341 -52.72 -30.07 11.50
N ILE A 342 -52.68 -31.26 10.89
CA ILE A 342 -52.71 -32.56 11.56
C ILE A 342 -51.69 -33.51 10.90
N PRO A 343 -51.17 -34.51 11.63
CA PRO A 343 -50.29 -35.51 11.03
C PRO A 343 -51.06 -36.43 10.08
N ALA A 344 -50.40 -36.88 9.02
CA ALA A 344 -51.02 -37.76 8.01
C ALA A 344 -51.05 -39.23 8.45
N ALA A 345 -50.05 -39.66 9.22
CA ALA A 345 -49.88 -41.02 9.72
C ALA A 345 -49.14 -41.03 11.07
N ALA A 346 -49.16 -42.17 11.76
CA ALA A 346 -48.46 -42.35 13.04
C ALA A 346 -46.95 -42.05 12.92
N THR A 347 -46.33 -42.44 11.80
CA THR A 347 -44.90 -42.16 11.51
C THR A 347 -44.59 -40.68 11.28
N SER A 348 -45.60 -39.86 11.02
CA SER A 348 -45.42 -38.42 10.77
C SER A 348 -45.67 -37.56 12.00
N VAL A 349 -46.06 -38.14 13.15
CA VAL A 349 -46.45 -37.38 14.35
C VAL A 349 -45.28 -36.56 14.89
N GLU A 350 -44.11 -37.16 15.09
CA GLU A 350 -42.92 -36.45 15.60
C GLU A 350 -42.47 -35.29 14.69
N PRO A 351 -42.20 -35.48 13.38
CA PRO A 351 -41.77 -34.38 12.51
C PRO A 351 -42.87 -33.32 12.31
N TRP A 352 -44.15 -33.71 12.36
CA TRP A 352 -45.25 -32.75 12.37
C TRP A 352 -45.27 -31.93 13.67
N ALA A 353 -45.12 -32.57 14.82
CA ALA A 353 -45.10 -31.92 16.13
C ALA A 353 -43.96 -30.90 16.24
N GLU A 354 -42.76 -31.25 15.78
CA GLU A 354 -41.62 -30.32 15.70
C GLU A 354 -41.92 -29.11 14.81
N SER A 355 -42.51 -29.34 13.63
CA SER A 355 -42.80 -28.29 12.66
C SER A 355 -43.84 -27.29 13.14
N VAL A 356 -44.96 -27.77 13.69
CA VAL A 356 -46.01 -26.89 14.24
C VAL A 356 -45.48 -26.15 15.47
N THR A 357 -44.72 -26.84 16.33
CA THR A 357 -44.16 -26.24 17.54
C THR A 357 -43.13 -25.18 17.22
N SER A 358 -42.27 -25.36 16.22
CA SER A 358 -41.32 -24.33 15.82
C SER A 358 -42.04 -23.03 15.45
N ARG A 359 -43.13 -23.12 14.66
CA ARG A 359 -43.91 -21.96 14.27
C ARG A 359 -44.56 -21.26 15.46
N GLU A 360 -45.16 -22.02 16.38
CA GLU A 360 -45.79 -21.47 17.59
C GLU A 360 -44.77 -20.87 18.56
N ALA A 361 -43.61 -21.53 18.74
CA ALA A 361 -42.54 -21.04 19.59
C ALA A 361 -41.95 -19.73 19.03
N ASP A 362 -41.74 -19.63 17.72
CA ASP A 362 -41.21 -18.42 17.07
C ASP A 362 -42.23 -17.25 17.08
N ALA A 363 -43.52 -17.54 17.27
CA ALA A 363 -44.58 -16.56 17.46
C ALA A 363 -44.82 -16.18 18.94
N HIS A 364 -44.17 -16.87 19.88
CA HIS A 364 -44.36 -16.63 21.30
C HIS A 364 -43.79 -15.27 21.73
N PRO A 365 -44.50 -14.43 22.52
CA PRO A 365 -44.06 -13.09 22.88
C PRO A 365 -42.65 -13.02 23.49
N ARG A 366 -42.32 -13.93 24.42
CA ARG A 366 -40.97 -14.02 25.03
C ARG A 366 -39.88 -14.30 23.98
N VAL A 367 -40.15 -15.15 22.98
CA VAL A 367 -39.16 -15.49 21.94
C VAL A 367 -39.00 -14.31 20.97
N ILE A 368 -40.10 -13.62 20.64
CA ILE A 368 -40.08 -12.41 19.82
C ILE A 368 -39.25 -11.31 20.51
N GLU A 369 -39.46 -11.08 21.80
CA GLU A 369 -38.71 -10.12 22.61
C GLU A 369 -37.21 -10.44 22.60
N GLN A 370 -36.83 -11.70 22.85
CA GLN A 370 -35.43 -12.11 22.81
C GLN A 370 -34.82 -11.94 21.41
N ARG A 371 -35.57 -12.25 20.34
CA ARG A 371 -35.12 -11.99 18.96
C ARG A 371 -34.87 -10.50 18.72
N GLN A 372 -35.74 -9.62 19.22
CA GLN A 372 -35.54 -8.17 19.12
C GLN A 372 -34.28 -7.71 19.86
N LEU A 373 -33.98 -8.29 21.03
CA LEU A 373 -32.74 -8.01 21.77
C LEU A 373 -31.50 -8.47 20.98
N VAL A 374 -31.53 -9.67 20.37
CA VAL A 374 -30.45 -10.15 19.48
C VAL A 374 -30.27 -9.19 18.29
N ASP A 375 -31.36 -8.79 17.65
CA ASP A 375 -31.32 -7.87 16.51
C ASP A 375 -30.77 -6.49 16.89
N ALA A 376 -31.13 -6.00 18.08
CA ALA A 376 -30.59 -4.76 18.64
C ALA A 376 -29.09 -4.88 18.95
N ALA A 377 -28.63 -5.99 19.54
CA ALA A 377 -27.21 -6.23 19.80
C ALA A 377 -26.39 -6.32 18.51
N ARG A 378 -26.92 -6.99 17.48
CA ARG A 378 -26.30 -7.03 16.13
C ARG A 378 -26.29 -5.67 15.45
N LYS A 379 -27.33 -4.85 15.66
CA LYS A 379 -27.36 -3.47 15.16
C LYS A 379 -26.28 -2.63 15.83
N ALA A 380 -26.18 -2.69 17.16
CA ALA A 380 -25.13 -2.00 17.92
C ALA A 380 -23.72 -2.41 17.46
N GLN A 381 -23.50 -3.70 17.16
CA GLN A 381 -22.22 -4.17 16.60
C GLN A 381 -21.90 -3.52 15.24
N ARG A 382 -22.88 -3.42 14.33
CA ARG A 382 -22.69 -2.75 13.04
C ARG A 382 -22.41 -1.25 13.21
N GLU A 383 -23.10 -0.60 14.13
CA GLU A 383 -22.90 0.81 14.45
C GLU A 383 -21.50 1.05 15.04
N LEU A 384 -21.04 0.17 15.93
CA LEU A 384 -19.68 0.21 16.49
C LEU A 384 -18.62 0.08 15.38
N THR A 385 -18.76 -0.90 14.48
CA THR A 385 -17.86 -1.04 13.33
C THR A 385 -17.85 0.22 12.45
N ALA A 386 -19.02 0.83 12.21
CA ALA A 386 -19.11 2.07 11.43
C ALA A 386 -18.43 3.24 12.17
N GLN A 387 -18.58 3.35 13.48
CA GLN A 387 -17.88 4.34 14.32
C GLN A 387 -16.36 4.13 14.26
N HIS A 388 -15.87 2.90 14.39
CA HIS A 388 -14.45 2.58 14.27
C HIS A 388 -13.86 2.99 12.92
N MET A 389 -14.59 2.74 11.83
CA MET A 389 -14.18 3.17 10.49
C MET A 389 -14.08 4.70 10.39
N GLU A 390 -15.03 5.43 10.97
CA GLU A 390 -15.04 6.90 10.96
C GLU A 390 -13.93 7.48 11.85
N GLU A 391 -13.72 6.95 13.05
CA GLU A 391 -12.61 7.36 13.91
C GLU A 391 -11.25 7.11 13.26
N ARG A 392 -11.09 5.94 12.62
CA ARG A 392 -9.88 5.64 11.84
C ARG A 392 -9.72 6.61 10.70
N ARG A 393 -10.79 6.95 9.97
CA ARG A 393 -10.75 7.94 8.88
C ARG A 393 -10.36 9.33 9.39
N ARG A 394 -10.86 9.76 10.55
CA ARG A 394 -10.49 11.03 11.18
C ARG A 394 -9.02 11.03 11.60
N LEU A 395 -8.53 9.97 12.24
CA LEU A 395 -7.12 9.89 12.62
C LEU A 395 -6.20 9.88 11.39
N ILE A 396 -6.62 9.21 10.32
CA ILE A 396 -5.96 9.25 9.01
C ILE A 396 -5.88 10.69 8.49
N HIS A 397 -7.00 11.40 8.48
CA HIS A 397 -7.05 12.80 8.05
C HIS A 397 -6.20 13.71 8.95
N ASP A 398 -6.21 13.53 10.28
CA ASP A 398 -5.44 14.36 11.21
C ASP A 398 -3.92 14.14 11.06
N VAL A 399 -3.49 12.91 10.75
CA VAL A 399 -2.07 12.58 10.55
C VAL A 399 -1.59 13.03 9.16
N PHE A 400 -2.38 12.76 8.12
CA PHE A 400 -1.96 12.84 6.71
C PHE A 400 -2.63 13.95 5.89
N GLY A 401 -3.67 14.62 6.39
CA GLY A 401 -4.49 15.57 5.62
C GLY A 401 -5.33 14.87 4.55
N ASP A 402 -5.53 15.54 3.40
CA ASP A 402 -6.24 14.99 2.23
C ASP A 402 -5.42 13.98 1.40
N LEU A 403 -4.20 13.64 1.85
CA LEU A 403 -3.38 12.60 1.23
C LEU A 403 -3.97 11.21 1.53
N ARG A 404 -4.50 10.55 0.49
CA ARG A 404 -5.00 9.16 0.57
C ARG A 404 -3.87 8.19 0.90
N LEU A 405 -4.15 7.26 1.81
CA LEU A 405 -3.12 6.57 2.58
C LEU A 405 -2.63 5.21 2.09
N GLY A 406 -1.30 5.10 2.02
CA GLY A 406 -0.54 3.86 2.25
C GLY A 406 -0.31 3.56 3.74
N ASN A 407 0.11 2.33 4.05
CA ASN A 407 0.18 1.75 5.40
C ASN A 407 1.13 2.51 6.37
N PRO A 408 0.62 3.14 7.44
CA PRO A 408 1.42 3.95 8.38
C PRO A 408 2.56 3.20 9.10
N ARG A 409 2.44 1.88 9.28
CA ARG A 409 3.48 1.07 9.95
C ARG A 409 4.72 0.87 9.07
N GLU A 410 4.54 0.83 7.75
CA GLU A 410 5.65 0.71 6.79
C GLU A 410 6.43 2.03 6.69
N TYR A 411 5.72 3.16 6.76
CA TYR A 411 6.34 4.48 6.87
C TYR A 411 7.12 4.64 8.18
N ALA A 412 6.54 4.27 9.33
CA ALA A 412 7.26 4.37 10.61
C ALA A 412 8.51 3.45 10.68
N ALA A 413 8.45 2.26 10.07
CA ALA A 413 9.59 1.34 10.01
C ALA A 413 10.71 1.87 9.11
N THR A 414 10.38 2.46 7.96
CA THR A 414 11.37 3.08 7.06
C THR A 414 12.04 4.30 7.69
N TRP A 415 11.29 5.16 8.37
CA TRP A 415 11.85 6.33 9.06
C TRP A 415 12.76 5.95 10.27
N ARG A 416 12.43 4.92 11.06
CA ARG A 416 13.35 4.42 12.10
C ARG A 416 14.65 3.88 11.52
N GLN A 417 14.56 3.11 10.43
CA GLN A 417 15.74 2.57 9.76
C GLN A 417 16.63 3.68 9.16
N HIS A 418 16.04 4.82 8.79
CA HIS A 418 16.78 6.02 8.38
C HIS A 418 17.43 6.76 9.56
N ALA A 419 16.81 6.81 10.73
CA ALA A 419 17.38 7.41 11.94
C ALA A 419 18.60 6.62 12.44
N GLU A 420 18.49 5.29 12.51
CA GLU A 420 19.58 4.40 12.96
C GLU A 420 20.82 4.42 12.04
N ARG A 421 20.64 4.69 10.74
CA ARG A 421 21.75 4.81 9.77
C ARG A 421 22.47 6.16 9.81
N ARG A 422 21.93 7.14 10.54
CA ARG A 422 22.45 8.51 10.61
C ARG A 422 23.04 8.88 11.98
N THR A 423 22.90 8.03 13.00
CA THR A 423 23.56 8.22 14.29
C THR A 423 25.08 7.97 14.16
N PRO A 424 25.94 8.97 14.40
CA PRO A 424 27.39 8.76 14.34
C PRO A 424 27.80 7.85 15.49
N HIS A 425 28.36 6.68 15.19
CA HIS A 425 29.04 5.86 16.19
C HIS A 425 30.21 6.67 16.78
N PRO A 426 30.31 6.86 18.11
CA PRO A 426 31.52 7.39 18.70
C PRO A 426 32.59 6.29 18.59
N ARG A 427 33.49 6.42 17.61
CA ARG A 427 34.68 5.57 17.53
C ARG A 427 35.58 5.92 18.71
N HIS A 428 35.56 5.06 19.73
CA HIS A 428 36.57 5.05 20.78
C HIS A 428 37.95 4.81 20.16
N HIS A 429 38.75 5.87 20.04
CA HIS A 429 40.20 5.76 19.82
C HIS A 429 40.86 5.22 21.09
N ARG A 430 41.21 3.93 21.12
CA ARG A 430 42.26 3.41 22.00
C ARG A 430 43.61 3.76 21.38
N GLY A 431 44.35 4.66 22.01
CA GLY A 431 45.74 4.95 21.66
C GLY A 431 46.65 3.76 21.95
N PRO A 432 47.80 3.65 21.25
CA PRO A 432 48.75 2.56 21.48
C PRO A 432 49.50 2.79 22.79
N ALA A 433 49.42 1.81 23.70
CA ALA A 433 50.28 1.76 24.87
C ALA A 433 51.70 1.41 24.45
N ARG A 434 52.66 2.26 24.84
CA ARG A 434 54.08 1.94 24.85
C ARG A 434 54.33 0.83 25.86
N HIS A 435 55.00 -0.24 25.45
CA HIS A 435 56.12 -0.87 26.17
C HIS A 435 56.88 -1.80 25.24
#